data_AF-A0A535XKE3-F1
#
_entry.id   AF-A0A535XKE3-F1
#
_cell.length_a   1.000
_cell.length_b   1.000
_cell.length_c   1.000
_cell.angle_alpha   90.00
_cell.angle_beta   90.00
_cell.angle_gamma   90.00
#
_symmetry.space_group_name_H-M   'P 1'
#
loop_
_entity.id
_entity.type
_entity.pdbx_description
1 polymer ?
#
loop_
_entity_poly.entity_id
_entity_poly.type
_entity_poly.pdbx_seq_one_letter_code
_entity_poly.pdbx_strand_id
1 'polypeptide(L)'
;MSEEPKGLGASGDIIGALSDRVSELTKRVGSLESELDAARKRVAVYEEFDATVRDALSGALRSAHEIRVRAENAAQQILEQARDERKLLIKEIERLREERDGLVDEIASNRRSGFSALRGPRREAQTSTAAEKTVDETAPDSRALAAEALRGVFTELLEDIRRQAGTVADAAREANAAAAQAKTAQEQARVAQDEARSAQEEARRALEMQRAAEAERASDAARAAEQAQRATEEAGRAAEEARKVAEAQRLALQQADADRALEAGRTAEAARAAQEAMRAAQEAARAAEADRSADAERLEQQRREEEERRAAKWREEEQQRASQWREEEQRREQQRRDEDERLAALRAQEEQRRAAERQQEDERRAIEARRAEDARLAAEAARRAAAAEALRIDEAARIAESAARAAQEAARAAEAARAAQTQPVVEEEELFERQPRNVVETPPAAPELTLVEREPVPSVAESEQLTPEREEPPVPTSNIVLMLSPVPSFARLVDIERRIQSLAQVRTLYVRDFRGGVATLAVGLRVPMLVNELWSAIATLEQPRFVLQRSGGTSLELRIEGEAGAGVA
;
A
#
# COMPACT_ATOMS: atom_id res chain seq x y z
N MET A 1 -73.31 -30.65 -89.60
CA MET A 1 -73.00 -30.89 -88.18
C MET A 1 -71.92 -29.91 -87.83
N SER A 2 -72.30 -28.82 -87.18
CA SER A 2 -71.41 -27.68 -86.89
C SER A 2 -71.70 -27.26 -85.47
N GLU A 3 -70.73 -27.43 -84.57
CA GLU A 3 -70.90 -27.11 -83.16
C GLU A 3 -70.68 -25.61 -82.95
N GLU A 4 -71.68 -24.92 -82.41
CA GLU A 4 -71.54 -23.53 -81.98
C GLU A 4 -70.73 -23.47 -80.67
N PRO A 5 -69.61 -22.73 -80.61
CA PRO A 5 -68.97 -22.43 -79.34
C PRO A 5 -69.89 -21.51 -78.53
N LYS A 6 -70.49 -22.02 -77.45
CA LYS A 6 -71.37 -21.25 -76.56
C LYS A 6 -70.62 -20.05 -75.97
N GLY A 7 -71.14 -18.85 -76.22
CA GLY A 7 -70.63 -17.62 -75.62
C GLY A 7 -70.82 -17.58 -74.10
N LEU A 8 -69.73 -17.73 -73.35
CA LEU A 8 -69.58 -17.53 -71.90
C LEU A 8 -68.15 -16.99 -71.69
N GLY A 9 -67.88 -15.89 -70.99
CA GLY A 9 -68.80 -14.92 -70.38
C GLY A 9 -68.00 -13.74 -69.79
N ALA A 10 -67.44 -12.89 -70.65
CA ALA A 10 -66.38 -11.93 -70.31
C ALA A 10 -66.71 -10.86 -69.23
N SER A 11 -67.98 -10.74 -68.81
CA SER A 11 -68.41 -9.88 -67.69
C SER A 11 -68.45 -10.59 -66.33
N GLY A 12 -68.21 -11.90 -66.26
CA GLY A 12 -68.29 -12.68 -65.02
C GLY A 12 -67.06 -12.57 -64.11
N ASP A 13 -65.86 -12.42 -64.68
CA ASP A 13 -64.60 -12.66 -63.98
C ASP A 13 -64.09 -11.47 -63.13
N ILE A 14 -64.79 -10.34 -63.17
CA ILE A 14 -64.49 -9.17 -62.31
C ILE A 14 -64.58 -9.54 -60.82
N ILE A 15 -65.48 -10.46 -60.47
CA ILE A 15 -65.63 -10.98 -59.10
C ILE A 15 -64.43 -11.86 -58.71
N GLY A 16 -63.91 -12.68 -59.65
CA GLY A 16 -62.69 -13.46 -59.46
C GLY A 16 -61.48 -12.57 -59.23
N ALA A 17 -61.24 -11.61 -60.13
CA ALA A 17 -60.13 -10.66 -60.01
C ALA A 17 -60.19 -9.78 -58.74
N LEU A 18 -61.38 -9.42 -58.25
CA LEU A 18 -61.53 -8.79 -56.92
C LEU A 18 -61.19 -9.77 -55.79
N SER A 19 -61.66 -11.02 -55.86
CA SER A 19 -61.42 -12.04 -54.83
C SER A 19 -59.93 -12.38 -54.69
N ASP A 20 -59.21 -12.49 -55.80
CA ASP A 20 -57.75 -12.70 -55.81
C ASP A 20 -57.00 -11.49 -55.24
N ARG A 21 -57.40 -10.26 -55.62
CA ARG A 21 -56.76 -9.04 -55.12
C ARG A 21 -57.07 -8.77 -53.64
N VAL A 22 -58.26 -9.13 -53.16
CA VAL A 22 -58.60 -9.15 -51.73
C VAL A 22 -57.74 -10.19 -51.03
N SER A 23 -57.60 -11.40 -51.58
CA SER A 23 -56.74 -12.46 -51.03
C SER A 23 -55.25 -12.07 -50.98
N GLU A 24 -54.76 -11.34 -51.97
CA GLU A 24 -53.41 -10.75 -51.98
C GLU A 24 -53.26 -9.66 -50.91
N LEU A 25 -54.25 -8.78 -50.76
CA LEU A 25 -54.28 -7.76 -49.71
C LEU A 25 -54.33 -8.37 -48.31
N THR A 26 -55.16 -9.39 -48.06
CA THR A 26 -55.20 -10.11 -46.78
C THR A 26 -53.86 -10.77 -46.46
N LYS A 27 -53.18 -11.38 -47.44
CA LYS A 27 -51.81 -11.91 -47.28
C LYS A 27 -50.80 -10.82 -46.95
N ARG A 28 -50.86 -9.66 -47.62
CA ARG A 28 -49.99 -8.50 -47.33
C ARG A 28 -50.24 -7.92 -45.94
N VAL A 29 -51.50 -7.79 -45.52
CA VAL A 29 -51.86 -7.33 -44.17
C VAL A 29 -51.28 -8.28 -43.12
N GLY A 30 -51.48 -9.60 -43.26
CA GLY A 30 -50.89 -10.58 -42.33
C GLY A 30 -49.36 -10.56 -42.29
N SER A 31 -48.69 -10.32 -43.44
CA SER A 31 -47.22 -10.11 -43.48
C SER A 31 -46.83 -8.88 -42.67
N LEU A 32 -47.43 -7.72 -42.97
CA LEU A 32 -47.15 -6.45 -42.30
C LEU A 32 -47.46 -6.48 -40.80
N GLU A 33 -48.54 -7.16 -40.38
CA GLU A 33 -48.85 -7.39 -38.96
C GLU A 33 -47.76 -8.23 -38.29
N SER A 34 -47.28 -9.30 -38.94
CA SER A 34 -46.20 -10.13 -38.41
C SER A 34 -44.85 -9.41 -38.34
N GLU A 35 -44.54 -8.56 -39.34
CA GLU A 35 -43.34 -7.73 -39.41
C GLU A 35 -43.37 -6.62 -38.34
N LEU A 36 -44.54 -6.03 -38.11
CA LEU A 36 -44.78 -4.99 -37.12
C LEU A 36 -44.71 -5.56 -35.69
N ASP A 37 -45.23 -6.75 -35.44
CA ASP A 37 -45.04 -7.44 -34.16
C ASP A 37 -43.60 -7.94 -33.96
N ALA A 38 -42.88 -8.33 -35.02
CA ALA A 38 -41.44 -8.61 -34.97
C ALA A 38 -40.60 -7.34 -34.77
N ALA A 39 -41.08 -6.17 -35.21
CA ALA A 39 -40.47 -4.88 -34.89
C ALA A 39 -40.71 -4.50 -33.42
N ARG A 40 -41.96 -4.60 -32.92
CA ARG A 40 -42.33 -4.37 -31.50
C ARG A 40 -41.49 -5.24 -30.56
N LYS A 41 -41.35 -6.53 -30.84
CA LYS A 41 -40.52 -7.45 -30.03
C LYS A 41 -39.05 -7.04 -29.99
N ARG A 42 -38.48 -6.55 -31.10
CA ARG A 42 -37.11 -6.02 -31.13
C ARG A 42 -36.97 -4.72 -30.33
N VAL A 43 -37.95 -3.81 -30.41
CA VAL A 43 -37.96 -2.58 -29.61
C VAL A 43 -37.99 -2.90 -28.11
N ALA A 44 -38.88 -3.80 -27.67
CA ALA A 44 -38.95 -4.22 -26.27
C ALA A 44 -37.62 -4.80 -25.74
N VAL A 45 -36.93 -5.65 -26.52
CA VAL A 45 -35.61 -6.18 -26.14
C VAL A 45 -34.55 -5.07 -26.01
N TYR A 46 -34.60 -4.05 -26.88
CA TYR A 46 -33.72 -2.89 -26.71
C TYR A 46 -34.08 -2.04 -25.50
N GLU A 47 -35.37 -1.86 -25.17
CA GLU A 47 -35.82 -1.14 -23.98
C GLU A 47 -35.42 -1.85 -22.66
N GLU A 48 -35.51 -3.19 -22.62
CA GLU A 48 -35.03 -4.03 -21.52
C GLU A 48 -33.49 -3.97 -21.36
N PHE A 49 -32.76 -3.99 -22.48
CA PHE A 49 -31.30 -3.81 -22.48
C PHE A 49 -30.90 -2.42 -21.98
N ASP A 50 -31.56 -1.37 -22.47
CA ASP A 50 -31.30 0.02 -22.05
C ASP A 50 -31.59 0.23 -20.57
N ALA A 51 -32.67 -0.36 -20.04
CA ALA A 51 -32.95 -0.36 -18.61
C ALA A 51 -31.82 -1.05 -17.82
N THR A 52 -31.37 -2.22 -18.27
CA THR A 52 -30.27 -2.98 -17.66
C THR A 52 -28.96 -2.18 -17.66
N VAL A 53 -28.63 -1.48 -18.75
CA VAL A 53 -27.44 -0.62 -18.86
C VAL A 53 -27.53 0.59 -17.93
N ARG A 54 -28.70 1.25 -17.84
CA ARG A 54 -28.90 2.39 -16.91
C ARG A 54 -28.79 1.97 -15.45
N ASP A 55 -29.35 0.82 -15.08
CA ASP A 55 -29.24 0.27 -13.73
C ASP A 55 -27.79 -0.10 -13.39
N ALA A 56 -27.10 -0.80 -14.29
CA ALA A 56 -25.68 -1.14 -14.12
C ALA A 56 -24.81 0.12 -13.96
N LEU A 57 -25.02 1.14 -14.78
CA LEU A 57 -24.28 2.41 -14.72
C LEU A 57 -24.60 3.20 -13.44
N SER A 58 -25.86 3.22 -13.00
CA SER A 58 -26.23 3.84 -11.72
C SER A 58 -25.68 3.09 -10.50
N GLY A 59 -25.50 1.77 -10.60
CA GLY A 59 -24.84 0.93 -9.60
C GLY A 59 -23.34 1.18 -9.56
N ALA A 60 -22.69 1.27 -10.72
CA ALA A 60 -21.27 1.61 -10.85
C ALA A 60 -20.95 2.99 -10.28
N LEU A 61 -21.77 4.01 -10.59
CA LEU A 61 -21.61 5.37 -10.03
C LEU A 61 -21.76 5.39 -8.50
N ARG A 62 -22.76 4.68 -7.94
CA ARG A 62 -22.92 4.53 -6.49
C ARG A 62 -21.71 3.84 -5.84
N SER A 63 -21.25 2.74 -6.42
CA SER A 63 -20.06 2.00 -5.95
C SER A 63 -18.79 2.87 -5.98
N ALA A 64 -18.57 3.61 -7.07
CA ALA A 64 -17.45 4.54 -7.19
C ALA A 64 -17.50 5.65 -6.13
N HIS A 65 -18.69 6.17 -5.81
CA HIS A 65 -18.87 7.18 -4.77
C HIS A 65 -18.60 6.61 -3.36
N GLU A 66 -19.07 5.40 -3.06
CA GLU A 66 -18.73 4.68 -1.80
C GLU A 66 -17.23 4.41 -1.65
N ILE A 67 -16.55 4.06 -2.75
CA ILE A 67 -15.08 3.88 -2.75
C ILE A 67 -14.39 5.22 -2.46
N ARG A 68 -14.85 6.32 -3.07
CA ARG A 68 -14.29 7.67 -2.85
C ARG A 68 -14.45 8.11 -1.39
N VAL A 69 -15.65 7.99 -0.81
CA VAL A 69 -15.91 8.34 0.60
C VAL A 69 -15.09 7.45 1.55
N ARG A 70 -14.93 6.15 1.25
CA ARG A 70 -14.07 5.26 2.06
C ARG A 70 -12.60 5.70 2.01
N ALA A 71 -12.10 6.11 0.84
CA ALA A 71 -10.73 6.61 0.67
C ALA A 71 -10.52 7.96 1.35
N GLU A 72 -11.49 8.89 1.26
CA GLU A 72 -11.49 10.17 1.97
C GLU A 72 -11.40 9.97 3.49
N ASN A 73 -12.23 9.08 4.05
CA ASN A 73 -12.24 8.77 5.48
C ASN A 73 -10.93 8.09 5.93
N ALA A 74 -10.40 7.13 5.15
CA ALA A 74 -9.13 6.48 5.46
C ALA A 74 -7.95 7.47 5.42
N ALA A 75 -7.92 8.39 4.45
CA ALA A 75 -6.92 9.45 4.39
C ALA A 75 -7.01 10.42 5.59
N GLN A 76 -8.23 10.75 6.05
CA GLN A 76 -8.42 11.55 7.27
C GLN A 76 -7.89 10.83 8.51
N GLN A 77 -8.18 9.54 8.67
CA GLN A 77 -7.67 8.71 9.78
C GLN A 77 -6.14 8.64 9.80
N ILE A 78 -5.50 8.42 8.63
CA ILE A 78 -4.02 8.42 8.52
C ILE A 78 -3.43 9.79 8.88
N LEU A 79 -4.08 10.89 8.46
CA LEU A 79 -3.65 12.25 8.82
C LEU A 79 -3.85 12.58 10.30
N GLU A 80 -4.85 11.99 10.96
CA GLU A 80 -5.07 12.12 12.40
C GLU A 80 -4.03 11.30 13.20
N GLN A 81 -3.84 10.03 12.85
CA GLN A 81 -2.79 9.18 13.42
C GLN A 81 -1.41 9.83 13.29
N ALA A 82 -1.03 10.32 12.11
CA ALA A 82 0.26 10.98 11.90
C ALA A 82 0.42 12.31 12.69
N ARG A 83 -0.68 12.98 13.03
CA ARG A 83 -0.66 14.15 13.94
C ARG A 83 -0.42 13.73 15.38
N ASP A 84 -0.99 12.61 15.83
CA ASP A 84 -0.84 12.12 17.20
C ASP A 84 0.50 11.43 17.43
N GLU A 85 0.99 10.63 16.49
CA GLU A 85 2.37 10.13 16.45
C GLU A 85 3.37 11.30 16.52
N ARG A 86 3.13 12.38 15.76
CA ARG A 86 3.97 13.59 15.85
C ARG A 86 3.90 14.26 17.23
N LYS A 87 2.74 14.31 17.90
CA LYS A 87 2.63 14.82 19.28
C LYS A 87 3.41 13.94 20.26
N LEU A 88 3.36 12.62 20.12
CA LEU A 88 4.09 11.66 20.95
C LEU A 88 5.61 11.79 20.75
N LEU A 89 6.07 11.89 19.50
CA LEU A 89 7.49 12.09 19.19
C LEU A 89 8.02 13.44 19.70
N ILE A 90 7.21 14.51 19.66
CA ILE A 90 7.58 15.80 20.26
C ILE A 90 7.76 15.67 21.79
N LYS A 91 6.81 15.02 22.47
CA LYS A 91 6.92 14.76 23.92
C LYS A 91 8.15 13.92 24.28
N GLU A 92 8.48 12.90 23.49
CA GLU A 92 9.68 12.09 23.75
C GLU A 92 10.96 12.88 23.47
N ILE A 93 10.99 13.75 22.46
CA ILE A 93 12.11 14.68 22.22
C ILE A 93 12.24 15.69 23.37
N GLU A 94 11.14 16.09 24.01
CA GLU A 94 11.15 16.94 25.21
C GLU A 94 11.67 16.16 26.43
N ARG A 95 11.17 14.93 26.67
CA ARG A 95 11.63 14.01 27.73
C ARG A 95 13.14 13.73 27.64
N LEU A 96 13.63 13.40 26.44
CA LEU A 96 15.05 13.16 26.16
C LEU A 96 15.94 14.41 26.32
N ARG A 97 15.37 15.63 26.20
CA ARG A 97 16.09 16.88 26.49
C ARG A 97 16.18 17.11 27.99
N GLU A 98 15.11 16.86 28.73
CA GLU A 98 15.09 16.94 30.20
C GLU A 98 16.07 15.93 30.81
N GLU A 99 16.09 14.68 30.32
CA GLU A 99 17.08 13.66 30.72
C GLU A 99 18.52 14.10 30.40
N ARG A 100 18.77 14.60 29.19
CA ARG A 100 20.09 15.13 28.80
C ARG A 100 20.53 16.28 29.70
N ASP A 101 19.65 17.24 29.97
CA ASP A 101 20.01 18.43 30.73
C ASP A 101 20.21 18.11 32.22
N GLY A 102 19.43 17.17 32.76
CA GLY A 102 19.69 16.56 34.07
C GLY A 102 21.06 15.88 34.14
N LEU A 103 21.42 15.05 33.14
CA LEU A 103 22.75 14.43 33.06
C LEU A 103 23.88 15.46 32.92
N VAL A 104 23.66 16.58 32.22
CA VAL A 104 24.62 17.69 32.13
C VAL A 104 24.80 18.37 33.48
N ASP A 105 23.72 18.61 34.23
CA ASP A 105 23.79 19.16 35.59
C ASP A 105 24.40 18.17 36.60
N GLU A 106 24.17 16.86 36.47
CA GLU A 106 24.88 15.84 37.26
C GLU A 106 26.38 15.83 36.96
N ILE A 107 26.78 15.92 35.69
CA ILE A 107 28.20 16.02 35.30
C ILE A 107 28.82 17.33 35.81
N ALA A 108 28.07 18.44 35.75
CA ALA A 108 28.51 19.73 36.29
C ALA A 108 28.62 19.71 37.82
N SER A 109 27.69 19.04 38.50
CA SER A 109 27.67 18.82 39.95
C SER A 109 28.83 17.95 40.40
N ASN A 110 29.07 16.80 39.76
CA ASN A 110 30.20 15.91 40.04
C ASN A 110 31.56 16.58 39.78
N ARG A 111 31.67 17.41 38.73
CA ARG A 111 32.87 18.24 38.49
C ARG A 111 33.06 19.31 39.56
N ARG A 112 31.97 19.87 40.12
CA ARG A 112 32.01 20.89 41.17
C ARG A 112 32.29 20.28 42.56
N SER A 113 31.71 19.14 42.91
CA SER A 113 31.95 18.42 44.16
C SER A 113 33.37 17.83 44.19
N GLY A 114 33.83 17.26 43.08
CA GLY A 114 35.23 16.83 42.90
C GLY A 114 36.25 17.96 43.07
N PHE A 115 35.87 19.22 42.75
CA PHE A 115 36.71 20.39 43.04
C PHE A 115 36.61 20.88 44.51
N SER A 116 35.48 20.68 45.19
CA SER A 116 35.34 21.01 46.61
C SER A 116 36.20 20.11 47.52
N ALA A 117 36.46 18.86 47.12
CA ALA A 117 37.39 17.98 47.83
C ALA A 117 38.85 18.50 47.86
N LEU A 118 39.20 19.45 46.98
CA LEU A 118 40.55 20.02 46.85
C LEU A 118 40.67 21.48 47.33
N ARG A 119 39.62 22.05 47.96
CA ARG A 119 39.65 23.45 48.43
C ARG A 119 39.03 23.63 49.81
N GLY A 120 39.81 23.29 50.84
CA GLY A 120 39.36 23.19 52.23
C GLY A 120 38.79 24.49 52.84
N PRO A 121 37.80 24.39 53.75
CA PRO A 121 37.24 25.54 54.46
C PRO A 121 38.17 26.00 55.60
N ARG A 122 38.76 27.18 55.44
CA ARG A 122 39.48 27.89 56.50
C ARG A 122 38.50 28.29 57.62
N ARG A 123 38.56 27.63 58.78
CA ARG A 123 37.90 28.08 60.01
C ARG A 123 38.82 27.89 61.22
N GLU A 124 38.61 28.74 62.22
CA GLU A 124 39.55 28.97 63.32
C GLU A 124 39.22 28.11 64.56
N ALA A 125 40.28 27.81 65.32
CA ALA A 125 40.33 27.50 66.76
C ALA A 125 39.14 26.77 67.43
N GLN A 126 39.41 25.55 67.93
CA GLN A 126 39.12 25.21 69.33
C GLN A 126 39.97 24.04 69.86
N THR A 127 40.10 23.97 71.18
CA THR A 127 41.11 23.23 71.97
C THR A 127 40.66 21.84 72.47
N SER A 128 41.53 20.81 72.41
CA SER A 128 41.70 19.68 73.37
C SER A 128 42.67 18.64 72.75
N THR A 129 43.90 18.38 73.23
CA THR A 129 44.44 17.75 74.47
C THR A 129 44.56 16.22 74.44
N ALA A 130 45.78 15.73 74.76
CA ALA A 130 46.18 14.33 75.04
C ALA A 130 46.23 13.36 73.82
N ALA A 131 47.18 12.42 73.70
CA ALA A 131 48.40 12.12 74.49
C ALA A 131 49.53 11.60 73.57
N GLU A 132 50.67 11.17 74.14
CA GLU A 132 51.80 10.53 73.43
C GLU A 132 51.98 9.07 73.84
N LYS A 133 52.47 8.23 72.90
CA LYS A 133 53.62 7.36 73.12
C LYS A 133 54.35 6.86 71.85
N THR A 134 55.66 7.14 71.81
CA THR A 134 56.79 6.26 71.42
C THR A 134 56.53 5.16 70.38
N VAL A 135 57.05 5.25 69.14
CA VAL A 135 58.47 5.04 68.73
C VAL A 135 58.85 3.55 68.55
N ASP A 136 58.87 3.18 67.26
CA ASP A 136 59.93 2.43 66.54
C ASP A 136 60.22 0.94 66.87
N GLU A 137 59.60 0.05 66.08
CA GLU A 137 60.12 -1.27 65.72
C GLU A 137 59.48 -1.73 64.37
N THR A 138 59.78 -2.95 63.88
CA THR A 138 59.18 -3.64 62.71
C THR A 138 59.56 -3.24 61.26
N ALA A 139 60.84 -2.95 61.01
CA ALA A 139 61.41 -2.93 59.65
C ALA A 139 61.06 -4.11 58.70
N PRO A 140 60.95 -5.40 59.13
CA PRO A 140 60.55 -6.49 58.23
C PRO A 140 59.08 -6.43 57.78
N ASP A 141 58.16 -5.97 58.63
CA ASP A 141 56.71 -6.07 58.36
C ASP A 141 56.27 -5.10 57.26
N SER A 142 56.96 -3.97 57.12
CA SER A 142 56.81 -3.05 55.98
C SER A 142 57.01 -3.75 54.62
N ARG A 143 57.87 -4.79 54.55
CA ARG A 143 58.09 -5.58 53.33
C ARG A 143 57.05 -6.67 53.14
N ALA A 144 56.51 -7.22 54.23
CA ALA A 144 55.39 -8.16 54.17
C ALA A 144 54.14 -7.45 53.61
N LEU A 145 53.79 -6.29 54.17
CA LEU A 145 52.68 -5.44 53.72
C LEU A 145 52.86 -4.97 52.26
N ALA A 146 54.07 -4.57 51.86
CA ALA A 146 54.34 -4.22 50.46
C ALA A 146 54.19 -5.41 49.50
N ALA A 147 54.63 -6.62 49.90
CA ALA A 147 54.46 -7.83 49.11
C ALA A 147 52.99 -8.29 49.02
N GLU A 148 52.21 -8.05 50.07
CA GLU A 148 50.77 -8.36 50.11
C GLU A 148 49.95 -7.37 49.28
N ALA A 149 50.25 -6.07 49.36
CA ALA A 149 49.66 -5.04 48.49
C ALA A 149 49.96 -5.31 47.00
N LEU A 150 51.19 -5.70 46.66
CA LEU A 150 51.54 -6.10 45.30
C LEU A 150 50.80 -7.37 44.85
N ARG A 151 50.56 -8.35 45.74
CA ARG A 151 49.71 -9.50 45.43
C ARG A 151 48.28 -9.08 45.14
N GLY A 152 47.71 -8.16 45.93
CA GLY A 152 46.38 -7.59 45.71
C GLY A 152 46.22 -7.00 44.31
N VAL A 153 47.12 -6.10 43.93
CA VAL A 153 47.15 -5.47 42.58
C VAL A 153 47.34 -6.53 41.48
N PHE A 154 48.16 -7.55 41.69
CA PHE A 154 48.30 -8.65 40.72
C PHE A 154 47.02 -9.51 40.63
N THR A 155 46.29 -9.73 41.72
CA THR A 155 45.00 -10.43 41.67
C THR A 155 43.91 -9.62 40.97
N GLU A 156 43.80 -8.31 41.25
CA GLU A 156 42.86 -7.43 40.53
C GLU A 156 43.18 -7.38 39.03
N LEU A 157 44.45 -7.22 38.66
CA LEU A 157 44.87 -7.22 37.26
C LEU A 157 44.56 -8.57 36.56
N LEU A 158 44.72 -9.70 37.25
CA LEU A 158 44.36 -11.01 36.72
C LEU A 158 42.84 -11.24 36.65
N GLU A 159 42.04 -10.64 37.54
CA GLU A 159 40.58 -10.64 37.42
C GLU A 159 40.10 -9.75 36.26
N ASP A 160 40.65 -8.56 36.09
CA ASP A 160 40.27 -7.69 34.97
C ASP A 160 40.72 -8.27 33.62
N ILE A 161 41.88 -8.91 33.54
CA ILE A 161 42.28 -9.70 32.36
C ILE A 161 41.30 -10.86 32.10
N ARG A 162 40.79 -11.54 33.15
CA ARG A 162 39.73 -12.56 32.99
C ARG A 162 38.39 -11.97 32.55
N ARG A 163 37.99 -10.81 33.07
CA ARG A 163 36.76 -10.10 32.67
C ARG A 163 36.85 -9.66 31.21
N GLN A 164 37.97 -9.09 30.78
CA GLN A 164 38.23 -8.69 29.39
C GLN A 164 38.29 -9.91 28.45
N ALA A 165 38.91 -11.02 28.88
CA ALA A 165 38.88 -12.28 28.12
C ALA A 165 37.45 -12.85 28.01
N GLY A 166 36.63 -12.70 29.06
CA GLY A 166 35.21 -13.06 29.06
C GLY A 166 34.41 -12.25 28.04
N THR A 167 34.45 -10.91 28.11
CA THR A 167 33.70 -10.05 27.17
C THR A 167 34.13 -10.23 25.72
N VAL A 168 35.42 -10.47 25.44
CA VAL A 168 35.90 -10.83 24.10
C VAL A 168 35.39 -12.19 23.65
N ALA A 169 35.33 -13.20 24.54
CA ALA A 169 34.79 -14.52 24.22
C ALA A 169 33.26 -14.52 24.02
N ASP A 170 32.53 -13.69 24.75
CA ASP A 170 31.09 -13.50 24.61
C ASP A 170 30.76 -12.75 23.30
N ALA A 171 31.47 -11.65 23.01
CA ALA A 171 31.36 -10.94 21.73
C ALA A 171 31.72 -11.83 20.53
N ALA A 172 32.68 -12.74 20.69
CA ALA A 172 33.01 -13.73 19.66
C ALA A 172 31.90 -14.78 19.47
N ARG A 173 31.14 -15.14 20.53
CA ARG A 173 29.95 -16.01 20.40
C ARG A 173 28.79 -15.26 19.75
N GLU A 174 28.54 -14.01 20.11
CA GLU A 174 27.52 -13.16 19.52
C GLU A 174 27.78 -12.90 18.02
N ALA A 175 29.01 -12.58 17.64
CA ALA A 175 29.41 -12.41 16.24
C ALA A 175 29.20 -13.70 15.41
N ASN A 176 29.45 -14.88 15.99
CA ASN A 176 29.17 -16.16 15.33
C ASN A 176 27.66 -16.45 15.22
N ALA A 177 26.87 -16.08 16.22
CA ALA A 177 25.41 -16.20 16.18
C ALA A 177 24.80 -15.28 15.09
N ALA A 178 25.25 -14.02 15.03
CA ALA A 178 24.87 -13.08 13.98
C ALA A 178 25.30 -13.57 12.58
N ALA A 179 26.50 -14.15 12.45
CA ALA A 179 26.95 -14.74 11.19
C ALA A 179 26.15 -15.99 10.76
N ALA A 180 25.58 -16.75 11.71
CA ALA A 180 24.66 -17.84 11.42
C ALA A 180 23.29 -17.32 10.97
N GLN A 181 22.73 -16.32 11.66
CA GLN A 181 21.48 -15.65 11.29
C GLN A 181 21.56 -14.97 9.91
N ALA A 182 22.71 -14.37 9.57
CA ALA A 182 22.94 -13.78 8.25
C ALA A 182 22.91 -14.82 7.12
N LYS A 183 23.39 -16.05 7.37
CA LYS A 183 23.33 -17.15 6.40
C LYS A 183 21.90 -17.68 6.21
N THR A 184 21.17 -17.93 7.29
CA THR A 184 19.77 -18.40 7.19
C THR A 184 18.87 -17.35 6.52
N ALA A 185 19.08 -16.06 6.79
CA ALA A 185 18.42 -14.98 6.07
C ALA A 185 18.79 -14.94 4.57
N GLN A 186 20.06 -15.19 4.22
CA GLN A 186 20.49 -15.27 2.81
C GLN A 186 19.90 -16.49 2.08
N GLU A 187 19.75 -17.62 2.76
CA GLU A 187 19.13 -18.83 2.22
C GLU A 187 17.61 -18.64 2.02
N GLN A 188 16.90 -18.07 3.02
CA GLN A 188 15.50 -17.68 2.88
C GLN A 188 15.29 -16.68 1.73
N ALA A 189 16.17 -15.70 1.57
CA ALA A 189 16.12 -14.74 0.47
C ALA A 189 16.35 -15.37 -0.92
N ARG A 190 17.07 -16.51 -1.00
CA ARG A 190 17.21 -17.28 -2.25
C ARG A 190 15.96 -18.11 -2.54
N VAL A 191 15.43 -18.82 -1.54
CA VAL A 191 14.18 -19.59 -1.70
C VAL A 191 13.05 -18.69 -2.18
N ALA A 192 12.86 -17.53 -1.54
CA ALA A 192 11.85 -16.54 -1.96
C ALA A 192 12.09 -15.97 -3.38
N GLN A 193 13.33 -15.89 -3.86
CA GLN A 193 13.64 -15.47 -5.24
C GLN A 193 13.31 -16.54 -6.27
N ASP A 194 13.55 -17.82 -5.95
CA ASP A 194 13.24 -18.93 -6.86
C ASP A 194 11.74 -19.28 -6.85
N GLU A 195 11.04 -19.13 -5.72
CA GLU A 195 9.57 -19.12 -5.64
C GLU A 195 8.95 -17.97 -6.46
N ALA A 196 9.51 -16.77 -6.38
CA ALA A 196 9.05 -15.64 -7.19
C ALA A 196 9.29 -15.86 -8.70
N ARG A 197 10.28 -16.68 -9.09
CA ARG A 197 10.53 -17.07 -10.48
C ARG A 197 9.56 -18.13 -10.96
N SER A 198 9.32 -19.19 -10.20
CA SER A 198 8.35 -20.22 -10.58
C SER A 198 6.94 -19.64 -10.73
N ALA A 199 6.51 -18.77 -9.80
CA ALA A 199 5.24 -18.05 -9.90
C ALA A 199 5.15 -17.16 -11.16
N GLN A 200 6.26 -16.54 -11.59
CA GLN A 200 6.30 -15.76 -12.84
C GLN A 200 6.24 -16.66 -14.09
N GLU A 201 6.83 -17.85 -14.07
CA GLU A 201 6.70 -18.81 -15.16
C GLU A 201 5.28 -19.38 -15.26
N GLU A 202 4.66 -19.72 -14.14
CA GLU A 202 3.26 -20.20 -14.10
C GLU A 202 2.29 -19.12 -14.58
N ALA A 203 2.47 -17.87 -14.16
CA ALA A 203 1.69 -16.73 -14.65
C ALA A 203 1.85 -16.51 -16.17
N ARG A 204 3.06 -16.72 -16.72
CA ARG A 204 3.29 -16.67 -18.19
C ARG A 204 2.58 -17.81 -18.91
N ARG A 205 2.69 -19.05 -18.42
CA ARG A 205 2.01 -20.21 -19.00
C ARG A 205 0.49 -20.06 -18.95
N ALA A 206 -0.06 -19.49 -17.87
CA ALA A 206 -1.48 -19.17 -17.76
C ALA A 206 -1.92 -18.11 -18.81
N LEU A 207 -1.12 -17.05 -19.00
CA LEU A 207 -1.38 -16.02 -20.01
C LEU A 207 -1.28 -16.58 -21.45
N GLU A 208 -0.35 -17.50 -21.70
CA GLU A 208 -0.20 -18.19 -22.99
C GLU A 208 -1.39 -19.14 -23.27
N MET A 209 -1.86 -19.90 -22.28
CA MET A 209 -3.08 -20.69 -22.39
C MET A 209 -4.33 -19.81 -22.60
N GLN A 210 -4.44 -18.66 -21.93
CA GLN A 210 -5.52 -17.71 -22.18
C GLN A 210 -5.49 -17.20 -23.63
N ARG A 211 -4.32 -16.78 -24.14
CA ARG A 211 -4.16 -16.33 -25.52
C ARG A 211 -4.48 -17.42 -26.55
N ALA A 212 -4.12 -18.68 -26.27
CA ALA A 212 -4.50 -19.81 -27.11
C ALA A 212 -6.03 -19.98 -27.16
N ALA A 213 -6.69 -19.98 -26.01
CA ALA A 213 -8.15 -20.07 -25.92
C ALA A 213 -8.88 -18.84 -26.50
N GLU A 214 -8.25 -17.66 -26.54
CA GLU A 214 -8.76 -16.47 -27.22
C GLU A 214 -8.59 -16.55 -28.74
N ALA A 215 -7.47 -17.08 -29.22
CA ALA A 215 -7.23 -17.35 -30.65
C ALA A 215 -8.17 -18.44 -31.20
N GLU A 216 -8.47 -19.47 -30.42
CA GLU A 216 -9.47 -20.50 -30.76
C GLU A 216 -10.88 -19.88 -30.87
N ARG A 217 -11.31 -19.12 -29.86
CA ARG A 217 -12.58 -18.36 -29.90
C ARG A 217 -12.65 -17.39 -31.08
N ALA A 218 -11.54 -16.74 -31.46
CA ALA A 218 -11.49 -15.89 -32.65
C ALA A 218 -11.60 -16.69 -33.96
N SER A 219 -11.03 -17.90 -34.02
CA SER A 219 -11.17 -18.82 -35.16
C SER A 219 -12.60 -19.33 -35.32
N ASP A 220 -13.28 -19.68 -34.23
CA ASP A 220 -14.69 -20.08 -34.25
C ASP A 220 -15.60 -18.91 -34.64
N ALA A 221 -15.36 -17.71 -34.11
CA ALA A 221 -16.10 -16.50 -34.49
C ALA A 221 -15.91 -16.15 -35.97
N ALA A 222 -14.71 -16.29 -36.52
CA ALA A 222 -14.44 -16.10 -37.95
C ALA A 222 -15.19 -17.13 -38.81
N ARG A 223 -15.20 -18.41 -38.42
CA ARG A 223 -15.96 -19.47 -39.11
C ARG A 223 -17.47 -19.22 -39.05
N ALA A 224 -18.00 -18.74 -37.93
CA ALA A 224 -19.41 -18.35 -37.81
C ALA A 224 -19.76 -17.13 -38.69
N ALA A 225 -18.87 -16.13 -38.77
CA ALA A 225 -19.05 -14.97 -39.65
C ALA A 225 -19.06 -15.37 -41.13
N GLU A 226 -18.17 -16.27 -41.56
CA GLU A 226 -18.15 -16.78 -42.94
C GLU A 226 -19.43 -17.57 -43.28
N GLN A 227 -19.94 -18.39 -42.36
CA GLN A 227 -21.23 -19.08 -42.53
C GLN A 227 -22.39 -18.09 -42.66
N ALA A 228 -22.41 -17.02 -41.86
CA ALA A 228 -23.43 -15.96 -41.97
C ALA A 228 -23.36 -15.20 -43.31
N GLN A 229 -22.15 -14.95 -43.83
CA GLN A 229 -21.95 -14.36 -45.16
C GLN A 229 -22.48 -15.28 -46.27
N ARG A 230 -22.15 -16.57 -46.25
CA ARG A 230 -22.67 -17.54 -47.24
C ARG A 230 -24.20 -17.61 -47.20
N ALA A 231 -24.81 -17.65 -46.01
CA ALA A 231 -26.27 -17.64 -45.86
C ALA A 231 -26.93 -16.35 -46.40
N THR A 232 -26.26 -15.18 -46.29
CA THR A 232 -26.78 -13.93 -46.84
C THR A 232 -26.58 -13.82 -48.35
N GLU A 233 -25.51 -14.39 -48.91
CA GLU A 233 -25.38 -14.54 -50.37
C GLU A 233 -26.44 -15.48 -50.95
N GLU A 234 -26.70 -16.62 -50.32
CA GLU A 234 -27.72 -17.59 -50.75
C GLU A 234 -29.13 -16.99 -50.70
N ALA A 235 -29.46 -16.26 -49.63
CA ALA A 235 -30.70 -15.49 -49.53
C ALA A 235 -30.80 -14.40 -50.62
N GLY A 236 -29.68 -13.74 -50.96
CA GLY A 236 -29.61 -12.78 -52.06
C GLY A 236 -29.92 -13.40 -53.43
N ARG A 237 -29.33 -14.56 -53.72
CA ARG A 237 -29.57 -15.31 -54.97
C ARG A 237 -31.03 -15.77 -55.07
N ALA A 238 -31.60 -16.30 -53.98
CA ALA A 238 -33.01 -16.68 -53.92
C ALA A 238 -33.95 -15.47 -54.14
N ALA A 239 -33.61 -14.29 -53.61
CA ALA A 239 -34.38 -13.06 -53.83
C ALA A 239 -34.31 -12.57 -55.30
N GLU A 240 -33.18 -12.76 -55.99
CA GLU A 240 -33.09 -12.49 -57.42
C GLU A 240 -33.90 -13.47 -58.28
N GLU A 241 -33.90 -14.76 -57.94
CA GLU A 241 -34.72 -15.76 -58.63
C GLU A 241 -36.23 -15.46 -58.45
N ALA A 242 -36.64 -15.10 -57.24
CA ALA A 242 -38.02 -14.63 -56.98
C ALA A 242 -38.39 -13.39 -57.81
N ARG A 243 -37.47 -12.43 -58.00
CA ARG A 243 -37.69 -11.28 -58.89
C ARG A 243 -37.86 -11.69 -60.35
N LYS A 244 -36.99 -12.58 -60.86
CA LYS A 244 -37.06 -13.10 -62.24
C LYS A 244 -38.40 -13.81 -62.51
N VAL A 245 -38.91 -14.59 -61.54
CA VAL A 245 -40.24 -15.22 -61.61
C VAL A 245 -41.37 -14.17 -61.61
N ALA A 246 -41.29 -13.13 -60.76
CA ALA A 246 -42.30 -12.08 -60.71
C ALA A 246 -42.33 -11.21 -62.00
N GLU A 247 -41.19 -10.97 -62.64
CA GLU A 247 -41.13 -10.29 -63.95
C GLU A 247 -41.70 -11.17 -65.07
N ALA A 248 -41.42 -12.48 -65.08
CA ALA A 248 -42.02 -13.42 -66.02
C ALA A 248 -43.56 -13.47 -65.88
N GLN A 249 -44.09 -13.45 -64.65
CA GLN A 249 -45.53 -13.36 -64.40
C GLN A 249 -46.14 -12.04 -64.89
N ARG A 250 -45.44 -10.91 -64.71
CA ARG A 250 -45.89 -9.60 -65.26
C ARG A 250 -45.95 -9.60 -66.79
N LEU A 251 -44.97 -10.20 -67.46
CA LEU A 251 -44.96 -10.31 -68.92
C LEU A 251 -46.10 -11.22 -69.43
N ALA A 252 -46.38 -12.33 -68.75
CA ALA A 252 -47.51 -13.20 -69.07
C ALA A 252 -48.87 -12.49 -68.89
N LEU A 253 -49.04 -11.70 -67.82
CA LEU A 253 -50.23 -10.87 -67.61
C LEU A 253 -50.40 -9.80 -68.70
N GLN A 254 -49.31 -9.13 -69.10
CA GLN A 254 -49.34 -8.14 -70.19
C GLN A 254 -49.72 -8.76 -71.54
N GLN A 255 -49.34 -10.02 -71.80
CA GLN A 255 -49.79 -10.76 -72.99
C GLN A 255 -51.29 -11.08 -72.90
N ALA A 256 -51.77 -11.62 -71.77
CA ALA A 256 -53.18 -11.93 -71.57
C ALA A 256 -54.11 -10.70 -71.64
N ASP A 257 -53.64 -9.53 -71.21
CA ASP A 257 -54.38 -8.27 -71.31
C ASP A 257 -54.35 -7.69 -72.74
N ALA A 258 -53.28 -7.93 -73.51
CA ALA A 258 -53.20 -7.56 -74.92
C ALA A 258 -54.18 -8.38 -75.79
N ASP A 259 -54.30 -9.68 -75.55
CA ASP A 259 -55.29 -10.53 -76.20
C ASP A 259 -56.73 -10.07 -75.87
N ARG A 260 -57.01 -9.74 -74.61
CA ARG A 260 -58.33 -9.28 -74.15
C ARG A 260 -58.73 -7.91 -74.72
N ALA A 261 -57.76 -7.10 -75.17
CA ALA A 261 -58.03 -5.81 -75.80
C ALA A 261 -58.64 -5.92 -77.21
N LEU A 262 -58.51 -7.07 -77.89
CA LEU A 262 -58.99 -7.25 -79.27
C LEU A 262 -60.50 -7.53 -79.39
N GLU A 263 -61.18 -7.94 -78.31
CA GLU A 263 -62.60 -8.29 -78.36
C GLU A 263 -63.57 -7.11 -78.13
N ALA A 264 -63.10 -6.00 -77.55
CA ALA A 264 -63.92 -4.90 -77.03
C ALA A 264 -64.54 -3.95 -78.09
N GLY A 265 -64.75 -4.42 -79.34
CA GLY A 265 -64.94 -3.55 -80.51
C GLY A 265 -66.38 -3.30 -81.02
N ARG A 266 -67.46 -3.71 -80.33
CA ARG A 266 -68.82 -3.80 -80.95
C ARG A 266 -70.04 -3.26 -80.18
N THR A 267 -69.95 -2.14 -79.45
CA THR A 267 -71.13 -1.49 -78.82
C THR A 267 -71.10 0.04 -78.93
N ALA A 268 -71.24 0.59 -80.15
CA ALA A 268 -70.73 1.93 -80.48
C ALA A 268 -71.72 3.11 -80.50
N GLU A 269 -73.04 2.93 -80.31
CA GLU A 269 -74.02 4.04 -80.49
C GLU A 269 -74.93 4.34 -79.29
N ALA A 270 -75.48 3.32 -78.60
CA ALA A 270 -76.01 3.53 -77.24
C ALA A 270 -74.93 4.08 -76.28
N ALA A 271 -73.67 3.73 -76.56
CA ALA A 271 -72.51 4.29 -75.90
C ALA A 271 -72.31 5.80 -76.13
N ARG A 272 -72.87 6.46 -77.15
CA ARG A 272 -72.58 7.89 -77.41
C ARG A 272 -73.30 8.84 -76.46
N ALA A 273 -74.60 8.66 -76.25
CA ALA A 273 -75.33 9.42 -75.24
C ALA A 273 -74.82 9.12 -73.82
N ALA A 274 -74.46 7.85 -73.55
CA ALA A 274 -73.78 7.47 -72.32
C ALA A 274 -72.38 8.10 -72.21
N GLN A 275 -71.62 8.22 -73.31
CA GLN A 275 -70.30 8.86 -73.34
C GLN A 275 -70.36 10.37 -73.18
N GLU A 276 -71.43 11.07 -73.59
CA GLU A 276 -71.55 12.51 -73.31
C GLU A 276 -71.86 12.76 -71.83
N ALA A 277 -72.79 12.00 -71.24
CA ALA A 277 -73.02 12.02 -69.79
C ALA A 277 -71.78 11.58 -68.99
N MET A 278 -71.07 10.54 -69.46
CA MET A 278 -69.87 10.02 -68.82
C MET A 278 -68.65 10.91 -69.07
N ARG A 279 -68.56 11.67 -70.16
CA ARG A 279 -67.54 12.72 -70.37
C ARG A 279 -67.79 13.90 -69.46
N ALA A 280 -69.03 14.41 -69.37
CA ALA A 280 -69.36 15.45 -68.40
C ALA A 280 -69.06 15.00 -66.95
N ALA A 281 -69.38 13.75 -66.60
CA ALA A 281 -69.01 13.16 -65.31
C ALA A 281 -67.50 12.94 -65.14
N GLN A 282 -66.77 12.55 -66.19
CA GLN A 282 -65.30 12.41 -66.16
C GLN A 282 -64.58 13.77 -66.14
N GLU A 283 -65.15 14.81 -66.74
CA GLU A 283 -64.61 16.18 -66.71
C GLU A 283 -64.88 16.81 -65.35
N ALA A 284 -66.06 16.62 -64.77
CA ALA A 284 -66.33 16.98 -63.37
C ALA A 284 -65.47 16.17 -62.39
N ALA A 285 -65.26 14.87 -62.62
CA ALA A 285 -64.36 14.04 -61.81
C ALA A 285 -62.91 14.49 -61.96
N ARG A 286 -62.42 14.77 -63.17
CA ARG A 286 -61.06 15.30 -63.43
C ARG A 286 -60.85 16.68 -62.84
N ALA A 287 -61.86 17.56 -62.85
CA ALA A 287 -61.81 18.84 -62.14
C ALA A 287 -61.68 18.61 -60.63
N ALA A 288 -62.55 17.76 -60.05
CA ALA A 288 -62.47 17.40 -58.63
C ALA A 288 -61.20 16.61 -58.26
N GLU A 289 -60.55 15.92 -59.20
CA GLU A 289 -59.25 15.27 -59.03
C GLU A 289 -58.10 16.28 -59.14
N ALA A 290 -58.19 17.27 -60.03
CA ALA A 290 -57.23 18.37 -60.16
C ALA A 290 -57.26 19.30 -58.93
N ASP A 291 -58.45 19.61 -58.40
CA ASP A 291 -58.57 20.37 -57.15
C ASP A 291 -57.98 19.58 -55.98
N ARG A 292 -58.29 18.27 -55.87
CA ARG A 292 -57.72 17.39 -54.85
C ARG A 292 -56.20 17.17 -55.01
N SER A 293 -55.67 17.14 -56.23
CA SER A 293 -54.21 17.07 -56.44
C SER A 293 -53.55 18.40 -56.10
N ALA A 294 -54.17 19.53 -56.43
CA ALA A 294 -53.66 20.84 -56.05
C ALA A 294 -53.70 21.07 -54.52
N ASP A 295 -54.70 20.54 -53.81
CA ASP A 295 -54.71 20.50 -52.34
C ASP A 295 -53.66 19.54 -51.77
N ALA A 296 -53.46 18.37 -52.38
CA ALA A 296 -52.40 17.45 -51.99
C ALA A 296 -50.99 18.07 -52.19
N GLU A 297 -50.75 18.75 -53.31
CA GLU A 297 -49.51 19.49 -53.58
C GLU A 297 -49.31 20.65 -52.59
N ARG A 298 -50.37 21.41 -52.25
CA ARG A 298 -50.31 22.43 -51.19
C ARG A 298 -49.94 21.84 -49.84
N LEU A 299 -50.51 20.68 -49.47
CA LEU A 299 -50.22 19.99 -48.21
C LEU A 299 -48.82 19.36 -48.19
N GLU A 300 -48.34 18.82 -49.32
CA GLU A 300 -46.96 18.36 -49.45
C GLU A 300 -45.96 19.51 -49.36
N GLN A 301 -46.23 20.65 -50.00
CA GLN A 301 -45.35 21.82 -49.91
C GLN A 301 -45.29 22.36 -48.47
N GLN A 302 -46.43 22.44 -47.77
CA GLN A 302 -46.45 22.80 -46.34
C GLN A 302 -45.66 21.81 -45.48
N ARG A 303 -45.74 20.51 -45.75
CA ARG A 303 -44.93 19.49 -45.04
C ARG A 303 -43.44 19.67 -45.31
N ARG A 304 -43.03 19.89 -46.56
CA ARG A 304 -41.63 20.15 -46.92
C ARG A 304 -41.11 21.42 -46.25
N GLU A 305 -41.89 22.51 -46.23
CA GLU A 305 -41.53 23.72 -45.47
C GLU A 305 -41.44 23.49 -43.97
N GLU A 306 -42.31 22.68 -43.36
CA GLU A 306 -42.20 22.30 -41.96
C GLU A 306 -40.97 21.42 -41.68
N GLU A 307 -40.68 20.45 -42.54
CA GLU A 307 -39.52 19.57 -42.45
C GLU A 307 -38.21 20.36 -42.62
N GLU A 308 -38.14 21.31 -43.55
CA GLU A 308 -37.01 22.23 -43.68
C GLU A 308 -36.85 23.13 -42.45
N ARG A 309 -37.94 23.65 -41.88
CA ARG A 309 -37.90 24.45 -40.62
C ARG A 309 -37.44 23.60 -39.42
N ARG A 310 -37.85 22.33 -39.34
CA ARG A 310 -37.39 21.38 -38.31
C ARG A 310 -35.91 21.03 -38.50
N ALA A 311 -35.48 20.78 -39.74
CA ALA A 311 -34.08 20.51 -40.07
C ALA A 311 -33.17 21.73 -39.86
N ALA A 312 -33.64 22.95 -40.13
CA ALA A 312 -32.91 24.18 -39.84
C ALA A 312 -32.69 24.34 -38.32
N LYS A 313 -33.75 24.22 -37.50
CA LYS A 313 -33.64 24.25 -36.04
C LYS A 313 -32.71 23.16 -35.49
N TRP A 314 -32.78 21.95 -36.03
CA TRP A 314 -31.86 20.88 -35.63
C TRP A 314 -30.40 21.24 -35.90
N ARG A 315 -30.07 21.80 -37.08
CA ARG A 315 -28.72 22.28 -37.39
C ARG A 315 -28.28 23.42 -36.47
N GLU A 316 -29.18 24.32 -36.10
CA GLU A 316 -28.90 25.40 -35.14
C GLU A 316 -28.62 24.85 -33.73
N GLU A 317 -29.42 23.91 -33.24
CA GLU A 317 -29.17 23.21 -31.97
C GLU A 317 -27.87 22.40 -32.00
N GLU A 318 -27.58 21.70 -33.09
CA GLU A 318 -26.35 20.93 -33.27
C GLU A 318 -25.11 21.84 -33.29
N GLN A 319 -25.19 23.00 -33.96
CA GLN A 319 -24.14 24.02 -33.93
C GLN A 319 -23.95 24.63 -32.53
N GLN A 320 -25.03 24.89 -31.79
CA GLN A 320 -24.95 25.39 -30.41
C GLN A 320 -24.35 24.34 -29.45
N ARG A 321 -24.71 23.06 -29.60
CA ARG A 321 -24.09 21.96 -28.84
C ARG A 321 -22.60 21.82 -29.19
N ALA A 322 -22.24 21.95 -30.47
CA ALA A 322 -20.85 21.92 -30.93
C ALA A 322 -20.03 23.13 -30.45
N SER A 323 -20.61 24.33 -30.34
CA SER A 323 -19.91 25.49 -29.77
C SER A 323 -19.76 25.37 -28.25
N GLN A 324 -20.81 24.94 -27.54
CA GLN A 324 -20.76 24.66 -26.10
C GLN A 324 -19.70 23.59 -25.77
N TRP A 325 -19.62 22.51 -26.56
CA TRP A 325 -18.60 21.49 -26.38
C TRP A 325 -17.17 22.03 -26.58
N ARG A 326 -16.94 22.86 -27.60
CA ARG A 326 -15.63 23.51 -27.83
C ARG A 326 -15.26 24.47 -26.70
N GLU A 327 -16.22 25.24 -26.18
CA GLU A 327 -15.98 26.10 -25.01
C GLU A 327 -15.68 25.28 -23.75
N GLU A 328 -16.36 24.16 -23.53
CA GLU A 328 -16.08 23.29 -22.38
C GLU A 328 -14.72 22.59 -22.54
N GLU A 329 -14.39 22.12 -23.74
CA GLU A 329 -13.10 21.52 -24.06
C GLU A 329 -11.95 22.51 -23.86
N GLN A 330 -12.11 23.76 -24.31
CA GLN A 330 -11.15 24.85 -24.05
C GLN A 330 -11.03 25.16 -22.55
N ARG A 331 -12.13 25.18 -21.79
CA ARG A 331 -12.07 25.35 -20.32
C ARG A 331 -11.34 24.19 -19.65
N ARG A 332 -11.58 22.94 -20.08
CA ARG A 332 -10.87 21.75 -19.58
C ARG A 332 -9.40 21.73 -20.01
N GLU A 333 -9.05 22.27 -21.18
CA GLU A 333 -7.64 22.44 -21.58
C GLU A 333 -6.95 23.55 -20.77
N GLN A 334 -7.59 24.70 -20.58
CA GLN A 334 -7.08 25.77 -19.73
C GLN A 334 -6.87 25.28 -18.28
N GLN A 335 -7.83 24.54 -17.71
CA GLN A 335 -7.68 23.93 -16.38
C GLN A 335 -6.46 23.00 -16.31
N ARG A 336 -6.23 22.16 -17.32
CA ARG A 336 -5.02 21.29 -17.37
C ARG A 336 -3.74 22.10 -17.46
N ARG A 337 -3.70 23.18 -18.26
CA ARG A 337 -2.55 24.10 -18.34
C ARG A 337 -2.30 24.80 -17.00
N ASP A 338 -3.35 25.34 -16.36
CA ASP A 338 -3.28 25.98 -15.04
C ASP A 338 -2.80 24.98 -13.95
N GLU A 339 -3.20 23.71 -14.03
CA GLU A 339 -2.75 22.64 -13.13
C GLU A 339 -1.29 22.23 -13.39
N ASP A 340 -0.88 22.05 -14.65
CA ASP A 340 0.50 21.77 -15.03
C ASP A 340 1.45 22.92 -14.65
N GLU A 341 1.04 24.17 -14.82
CA GLU A 341 1.79 25.35 -14.36
C GLU A 341 1.94 25.38 -12.82
N ARG A 342 0.89 25.04 -12.07
CA ARG A 342 0.97 24.91 -10.60
C ARG A 342 1.90 23.78 -10.18
N LEU A 343 1.85 22.63 -10.86
CA LEU A 343 2.75 21.50 -10.60
C LEU A 343 4.20 21.82 -10.97
N ALA A 344 4.44 22.57 -12.05
CA ALA A 344 5.76 23.07 -12.42
C ALA A 344 6.30 24.07 -11.38
N ALA A 345 5.47 25.01 -10.91
CA ALA A 345 5.84 25.96 -9.86
C ALA A 345 6.16 25.26 -8.52
N LEU A 346 5.38 24.24 -8.14
CA LEU A 346 5.65 23.43 -6.95
C LEU A 346 6.97 22.65 -7.08
N ARG A 347 7.25 22.03 -8.23
CA ARG A 347 8.55 21.37 -8.49
C ARG A 347 9.71 22.34 -8.41
N ALA A 348 9.59 23.52 -9.04
CA ALA A 348 10.62 24.56 -8.97
C ALA A 348 10.87 25.06 -7.54
N GLN A 349 9.80 25.20 -6.72
CA GLN A 349 9.94 25.54 -5.30
C GLN A 349 10.61 24.42 -4.50
N GLU A 350 10.30 23.15 -4.79
CA GLU A 350 10.96 22.02 -4.14
C GLU A 350 12.44 21.91 -4.53
N GLU A 351 12.78 22.13 -5.81
CA GLU A 351 14.17 22.17 -6.28
C GLU A 351 14.96 23.32 -5.64
N GLN A 352 14.37 24.51 -5.51
CA GLN A 352 14.98 25.63 -4.77
C GLN A 352 15.22 25.28 -3.30
N ARG A 353 14.26 24.61 -2.64
CA ARG A 353 14.44 24.14 -1.26
C ARG A 353 15.56 23.10 -1.15
N ARG A 354 15.56 22.08 -2.01
CA ARG A 354 16.62 21.05 -2.06
C ARG A 354 18.00 21.66 -2.37
N ALA A 355 18.06 22.73 -3.17
CA ALA A 355 19.30 23.47 -3.42
C ALA A 355 19.79 24.26 -2.19
N ALA A 356 18.88 24.95 -1.48
CA ALA A 356 19.20 25.66 -0.24
C ALA A 356 19.59 24.68 0.90
N GLU A 357 18.93 23.53 1.00
CA GLU A 357 19.26 22.47 1.96
C GLU A 357 20.67 21.89 1.68
N ARG A 358 21.05 21.68 0.41
CA ARG A 358 22.44 21.31 0.03
C ARG A 358 23.46 22.40 0.37
N GLN A 359 23.16 23.67 0.09
CA GLN A 359 24.04 24.79 0.45
C GLN A 359 24.30 24.84 1.96
N GLN A 360 23.26 24.67 2.78
CA GLN A 360 23.42 24.58 4.24
C GLN A 360 24.19 23.34 4.68
N GLU A 361 24.08 22.20 3.98
CA GLU A 361 24.88 21.01 4.29
C GLU A 361 26.35 21.21 3.94
N ASP A 362 26.66 21.78 2.78
CA ASP A 362 28.04 22.06 2.35
C ASP A 362 28.70 23.16 3.21
N GLU A 363 27.94 24.17 3.67
CA GLU A 363 28.40 25.14 4.68
C GLU A 363 28.72 24.46 6.03
N ARG A 364 27.85 23.56 6.51
CA ARG A 364 28.10 22.78 7.74
C ARG A 364 29.35 21.90 7.61
N ARG A 365 29.46 21.16 6.50
CA ARG A 365 30.64 20.34 6.18
C ARG A 365 31.92 21.17 6.11
N ALA A 366 31.87 22.38 5.55
CA ALA A 366 33.01 23.30 5.54
C ALA A 366 33.39 23.83 6.93
N ILE A 367 32.41 24.10 7.80
CA ILE A 367 32.64 24.49 9.20
C ILE A 367 33.23 23.31 10.00
N GLU A 368 32.73 22.10 9.80
CA GLU A 368 33.22 20.88 10.45
C GLU A 368 34.62 20.49 9.97
N ALA A 369 34.91 20.63 8.67
CA ALA A 369 36.24 20.44 8.12
C ALA A 369 37.27 21.41 8.76
N ARG A 370 36.93 22.70 8.85
CA ARG A 370 37.79 23.70 9.55
C ARG A 370 38.03 23.32 11.02
N ARG A 371 36.97 22.97 11.76
CA ARG A 371 37.09 22.49 13.16
C ARG A 371 37.96 21.25 13.28
N ALA A 372 37.92 20.34 12.30
CA ALA A 372 38.77 19.14 12.27
C ALA A 372 40.23 19.48 11.95
N GLU A 373 40.51 20.47 11.11
CA GLU A 373 41.85 21.00 10.88
C GLU A 373 42.40 21.75 12.11
N ASP A 374 41.60 22.63 12.72
CA ASP A 374 41.94 23.32 13.98
C ASP A 374 42.27 22.30 15.09
N ALA A 375 41.46 21.24 15.23
CA ALA A 375 41.69 20.19 16.21
C ALA A 375 42.95 19.36 15.90
N ARG A 376 43.28 19.12 14.62
CA ARG A 376 44.54 18.48 14.21
C ARG A 376 45.75 19.34 14.55
N LEU A 377 45.70 20.64 14.27
CA LEU A 377 46.76 21.60 14.60
C LEU A 377 46.95 21.73 16.11
N ALA A 378 45.86 21.77 16.89
CA ALA A 378 45.91 21.76 18.35
C ALA A 378 46.51 20.46 18.90
N ALA A 379 46.13 19.30 18.35
CA ALA A 379 46.70 18.01 18.73
C ALA A 379 48.20 17.89 18.37
N GLU A 380 48.64 18.44 17.24
CA GLU A 380 50.06 18.49 16.89
C GLU A 380 50.83 19.44 17.81
N ALA A 381 50.29 20.62 18.12
CA ALA A 381 50.87 21.55 19.08
C ALA A 381 51.02 20.92 20.47
N ALA A 382 50.00 20.17 20.94
CA ALA A 382 50.06 19.43 22.19
C ALA A 382 51.15 18.33 22.17
N ARG A 383 51.30 17.59 21.06
CA ARG A 383 52.38 16.60 20.88
C ARG A 383 53.76 17.26 20.91
N ARG A 384 53.93 18.41 20.25
CA ARG A 384 55.20 19.18 20.26
C ARG A 384 55.51 19.70 21.67
N ALA A 385 54.50 20.15 22.42
CA ALA A 385 54.66 20.58 23.82
C ALA A 385 55.08 19.42 24.73
N ALA A 386 54.39 18.28 24.65
CA ALA A 386 54.72 17.08 25.43
C ALA A 386 56.12 16.54 25.10
N ALA A 387 56.55 16.58 23.84
CA ALA A 387 57.91 16.21 23.45
C ALA A 387 58.98 17.17 24.03
N ALA A 388 58.70 18.48 24.05
CA ALA A 388 59.57 19.47 24.67
C ALA A 388 59.62 19.33 26.21
N GLU A 389 58.53 18.90 26.84
CA GLU A 389 58.47 18.59 28.27
C GLU A 389 59.26 17.31 28.61
N ALA A 390 59.11 16.25 27.82
CA ALA A 390 59.90 15.02 27.97
C ALA A 390 61.40 15.30 27.89
N LEU A 391 61.86 16.15 26.96
CA LEU A 391 63.27 16.56 26.88
C LEU A 391 63.76 17.32 28.13
N ARG A 392 62.90 18.11 28.78
CA ARG A 392 63.24 18.78 30.07
C ARG A 392 63.31 17.77 31.21
N ILE A 393 62.45 16.76 31.22
CA ILE A 393 62.46 15.67 32.21
C ILE A 393 63.75 14.85 32.06
N ASP A 394 64.15 14.50 30.82
CA ASP A 394 65.41 13.83 30.53
C ASP A 394 66.64 14.67 30.95
N GLU A 395 66.61 15.98 30.70
CA GLU A 395 67.68 16.89 31.12
C GLU A 395 67.76 16.99 32.65
N ALA A 396 66.62 17.17 33.33
CA ALA A 396 66.54 17.18 34.79
C ALA A 396 66.99 15.85 35.41
N ALA A 397 66.68 14.71 34.78
CA ALA A 397 67.14 13.39 35.20
C ALA A 397 68.66 13.23 35.08
N ARG A 398 69.28 13.72 33.99
CA ARG A 398 70.75 13.75 33.83
C ARG A 398 71.43 14.65 34.85
N ILE A 399 70.83 15.81 35.15
CA ILE A 399 71.32 16.71 36.19
C ILE A 399 71.24 16.01 37.56
N ALA A 400 70.11 15.38 37.90
CA ALA A 400 69.94 14.61 39.13
C ALA A 400 70.92 13.43 39.23
N GLU A 401 71.18 12.71 38.13
CA GLU A 401 72.15 11.61 38.10
C GLU A 401 73.59 12.13 38.33
N SER A 402 73.97 13.23 37.68
CA SER A 402 75.30 13.84 37.87
C SER A 402 75.50 14.35 39.31
N ALA A 403 74.46 14.95 39.92
CA ALA A 403 74.46 15.33 41.33
C ALA A 403 74.54 14.11 42.27
N ALA A 404 73.82 13.01 41.97
CA ALA A 404 73.89 11.78 42.75
C ALA A 404 75.28 11.12 42.68
N ARG A 405 75.93 11.12 41.50
CA ARG A 405 77.31 10.65 41.34
C ARG A 405 78.29 11.50 42.16
N ALA A 406 78.20 12.84 42.07
CA ALA A 406 79.03 13.75 42.88
C ALA A 406 78.81 13.56 44.39
N ALA A 407 77.57 13.32 44.84
CA ALA A 407 77.26 13.02 46.23
C ALA A 407 77.86 11.67 46.69
N GLN A 408 77.86 10.64 45.82
CA GLN A 408 78.53 9.36 46.12
C GLN A 408 80.05 9.52 46.20
N GLU A 409 80.66 10.32 45.32
CA GLU A 409 82.11 10.60 45.37
C GLU A 409 82.49 11.38 46.64
N ALA A 410 81.69 12.38 47.02
CA ALA A 410 81.86 13.10 48.29
C ALA A 410 81.67 12.18 49.52
N ALA A 411 80.71 11.26 49.47
CA ALA A 411 80.51 10.27 50.54
C ALA A 411 81.71 9.32 50.68
N ARG A 412 82.25 8.78 49.57
CA ARG A 412 83.47 7.95 49.58
C ARG A 412 84.69 8.73 50.08
N ALA A 413 84.81 10.02 49.73
CA ALA A 413 85.88 10.88 50.24
C ALA A 413 85.77 11.10 51.76
N ALA A 414 84.55 11.31 52.28
CA ALA A 414 84.30 11.42 53.71
C ALA A 414 84.52 10.09 54.47
N GLU A 415 84.18 8.95 53.85
CA GLU A 415 84.45 7.62 54.40
C GLU A 415 85.95 7.31 54.45
N ALA A 416 86.69 7.62 53.38
CA ALA A 416 88.16 7.52 53.36
C ALA A 416 88.83 8.44 54.40
N ALA A 417 88.29 9.65 54.62
CA ALA A 417 88.77 10.54 55.68
C ALA A 417 88.48 10.01 57.09
N ARG A 418 87.35 9.32 57.31
CA ARG A 418 87.03 8.63 58.57
C ARG A 418 87.93 7.41 58.79
N ALA A 419 88.20 6.62 57.75
CA ALA A 419 89.08 5.46 57.83
C ALA A 419 90.53 5.82 58.21
N ALA A 420 90.95 7.07 57.99
CA ALA A 420 92.26 7.59 58.40
C ALA A 420 92.35 8.01 59.89
N GLN A 421 91.26 7.95 60.67
CA GLN A 421 91.23 8.35 62.08
C GLN A 421 90.92 7.16 63.01
N THR A 422 91.99 6.51 63.49
CA THR A 422 91.91 5.49 64.55
C THR A 422 91.70 6.15 65.92
N GLN A 423 90.82 5.58 66.75
CA GLN A 423 90.39 6.13 68.05
C GLN A 423 91.47 6.03 69.15
N PRO A 424 91.25 6.67 70.32
CA PRO A 424 90.73 5.87 71.44
C PRO A 424 89.64 6.53 72.31
N VAL A 425 89.04 5.68 73.17
CA VAL A 425 87.95 5.91 74.12
C VAL A 425 88.36 6.68 75.38
N VAL A 426 87.46 7.52 75.93
CA VAL A 426 87.30 7.84 77.39
C VAL A 426 85.79 8.05 77.68
N GLU A 427 85.37 7.85 78.94
CA GLU A 427 83.98 7.88 79.46
C GLU A 427 83.66 9.16 80.28
N GLU A 428 82.36 9.46 80.49
CA GLU A 428 81.78 10.36 81.54
C GLU A 428 82.22 11.87 81.49
N GLU A 429 81.57 12.91 82.04
CA GLU A 429 80.32 13.25 82.79
C GLU A 429 80.08 14.78 82.48
N GLU A 430 78.96 15.52 82.65
CA GLU A 430 77.50 15.34 82.82
C GLU A 430 76.88 16.80 82.77
N LEU A 431 75.56 16.95 83.00
CA LEU A 431 74.80 18.12 83.51
C LEU A 431 74.16 19.14 82.53
N PHE A 432 72.83 19.13 82.55
CA PHE A 432 71.87 20.28 82.54
C PHE A 432 71.32 20.92 81.23
N GLU A 433 70.09 20.51 80.93
CA GLU A 433 68.89 21.33 80.68
C GLU A 433 68.91 22.50 79.65
N ARG A 434 68.10 22.35 78.59
CA ARG A 434 66.69 22.82 78.67
C ARG A 434 65.75 22.21 77.63
N GLN A 435 64.61 21.74 78.12
CA GLN A 435 63.41 21.33 77.37
C GLN A 435 62.50 22.57 77.11
N PRO A 436 61.44 22.54 76.26
CA PRO A 436 60.37 21.52 76.33
C PRO A 436 59.72 21.01 75.02
N ARG A 437 59.25 19.76 75.10
CA ARG A 437 58.02 19.16 74.52
C ARG A 437 57.79 19.21 72.99
N ASN A 438 57.77 18.07 72.30
CA ASN A 438 56.69 17.04 72.22
C ASN A 438 55.53 17.52 71.33
N VAL A 439 54.94 16.72 70.41
CA VAL A 439 54.36 15.37 70.57
C VAL A 439 54.61 14.49 69.33
N VAL A 440 54.77 13.17 69.52
CA VAL A 440 54.77 12.13 68.47
C VAL A 440 53.46 11.34 68.53
N GLU A 441 52.82 11.06 67.38
CA GLU A 441 52.05 9.81 67.20
C GLU A 441 51.78 9.41 65.74
N THR A 442 51.26 8.20 65.57
CA THR A 442 51.24 7.34 64.36
C THR A 442 49.85 7.34 63.66
N PRO A 443 49.60 6.58 62.55
CA PRO A 443 48.43 6.82 61.70
C PRO A 443 47.10 6.27 62.24
N PRO A 444 45.95 6.85 61.83
CA PRO A 444 44.63 6.29 62.11
C PRO A 444 44.33 5.05 61.23
N ALA A 445 43.57 4.12 61.80
CA ALA A 445 43.02 2.97 61.08
C ALA A 445 41.81 3.33 60.20
N ALA A 446 41.34 2.36 59.40
CA ALA A 446 40.17 2.53 58.52
C ALA A 446 38.86 2.73 59.33
N PRO A 447 37.88 3.48 58.79
CA PRO A 447 36.52 3.48 59.32
C PRO A 447 35.81 2.17 58.98
N GLU A 448 35.20 1.52 59.97
CA GLU A 448 34.27 0.43 59.72
C GLU A 448 33.00 0.95 59.04
N LEU A 449 32.46 0.17 58.09
CA LEU A 449 31.18 0.46 57.46
C LEU A 449 30.05 0.08 58.41
N THR A 450 29.33 1.06 58.96
CA THR A 450 28.01 0.79 59.56
C THR A 450 27.05 0.37 58.46
N LEU A 451 26.83 -0.94 58.38
CA LEU A 451 25.86 -1.57 57.49
C LEU A 451 24.45 -1.10 57.85
N VAL A 452 23.94 -0.07 57.16
CA VAL A 452 22.50 0.17 57.10
C VAL A 452 21.91 -0.94 56.23
N GLU A 453 21.25 -1.91 56.86
CA GLU A 453 20.48 -2.93 56.17
C GLU A 453 19.44 -2.25 55.27
N ARG A 454 19.66 -2.31 53.96
CA ARG A 454 18.62 -1.97 52.98
C ARG A 454 17.86 -3.25 52.69
N GLU A 455 16.56 -3.24 52.98
CA GLU A 455 15.71 -4.43 52.90
C GLU A 455 15.88 -5.17 51.55
N PRO A 456 15.94 -6.51 51.54
CA PRO A 456 15.85 -7.27 50.32
C PRO A 456 14.42 -7.14 49.77
N VAL A 457 14.22 -6.17 48.88
CA VAL A 457 12.97 -6.03 48.12
C VAL A 457 12.73 -7.36 47.40
N PRO A 458 11.64 -8.09 47.69
CA PRO A 458 11.48 -9.45 47.20
C PRO A 458 11.41 -9.47 45.68
N SER A 459 12.19 -10.35 45.07
CA SER A 459 12.21 -10.55 43.62
C SER A 459 10.83 -10.92 43.09
N VAL A 460 10.48 -10.29 41.97
CA VAL A 460 9.31 -10.56 41.13
C VAL A 460 8.82 -12.01 41.23
N ALA A 461 7.68 -12.16 41.90
CA ALA A 461 6.88 -13.38 41.91
C ALA A 461 5.42 -13.02 41.59
N GLU A 462 5.21 -12.16 40.57
CA GLU A 462 3.93 -12.02 39.90
C GLU A 462 3.60 -13.37 39.25
N SER A 463 2.94 -14.22 40.04
CA SER A 463 2.37 -15.47 39.56
C SER A 463 1.27 -15.12 38.57
N GLU A 464 1.26 -15.75 37.40
CA GLU A 464 0.31 -15.52 36.31
C GLU A 464 -1.13 -15.92 36.71
N GLN A 465 -1.74 -15.15 37.61
CA GLN A 465 -3.17 -15.23 37.88
C GLN A 465 -3.90 -14.53 36.74
N LEU A 466 -4.06 -15.31 35.66
CA LEU A 466 -4.96 -15.04 34.54
C LEU A 466 -6.39 -14.89 35.06
N THR A 467 -6.72 -13.70 35.57
CA THR A 467 -8.11 -13.24 35.61
C THR A 467 -8.63 -13.27 34.18
N PRO A 468 -9.70 -14.01 33.87
CA PRO A 468 -10.24 -14.05 32.53
C PRO A 468 -10.63 -12.62 32.12
N GLU A 469 -10.23 -12.21 30.92
CA GLU A 469 -10.64 -10.91 30.39
C GLU A 469 -12.16 -10.81 30.41
N ARG A 470 -12.65 -9.71 30.95
CA ARG A 470 -14.07 -9.43 31.07
C ARG A 470 -14.60 -9.12 29.67
N GLU A 471 -15.14 -10.13 28.99
CA GLU A 471 -15.74 -9.99 27.66
C GLU A 471 -16.65 -8.75 27.61
N GLU A 472 -16.23 -7.75 26.84
CA GLU A 472 -17.13 -6.68 26.42
C GLU A 472 -18.22 -7.29 25.51
N PRO A 473 -19.49 -6.86 25.63
CA PRO A 473 -20.56 -7.44 24.84
C PRO A 473 -20.25 -7.23 23.35
N PRO A 474 -20.25 -8.30 22.53
CA PRO A 474 -19.77 -8.21 21.15
C PRO A 474 -20.64 -7.23 20.35
N VAL A 475 -20.00 -6.20 19.80
CA VAL A 475 -20.66 -5.20 18.97
C VAL A 475 -20.87 -5.78 17.57
N PRO A 476 -22.06 -5.65 16.95
CA PRO A 476 -22.28 -6.11 15.57
C PRO A 476 -21.37 -5.32 14.61
N THR A 477 -20.54 -6.02 13.85
CA THR A 477 -19.52 -5.42 12.99
C THR A 477 -19.78 -5.70 11.51
N SER A 478 -19.35 -4.77 10.65
CA SER A 478 -19.48 -4.88 9.19
C SER A 478 -18.31 -5.61 8.53
N ASN A 479 -17.23 -5.89 9.27
CA ASN A 479 -16.02 -6.56 8.77
C ASN A 479 -15.55 -7.59 9.79
N ILE A 480 -15.38 -8.85 9.37
CA ILE A 480 -14.89 -9.96 10.18
C ILE A 480 -13.73 -10.64 9.45
N VAL A 481 -12.72 -11.11 10.18
CA VAL A 481 -11.58 -11.87 9.65
C VAL A 481 -11.83 -13.37 9.84
N LEU A 482 -11.75 -14.14 8.76
CA LEU A 482 -11.76 -15.61 8.83
C LEU A 482 -10.32 -16.12 8.71
N MET A 483 -9.94 -17.09 9.55
CA MET A 483 -8.71 -17.86 9.44
C MET A 483 -9.08 -19.32 9.20
N LEU A 484 -8.73 -19.87 8.04
CA LEU A 484 -9.07 -21.23 7.62
C LEU A 484 -7.83 -22.14 7.68
N SER A 485 -7.97 -23.34 8.24
CA SER A 485 -6.88 -24.32 8.32
C SER A 485 -7.39 -25.78 8.40
N PRO A 486 -6.71 -26.78 7.83
CA PRO A 486 -5.75 -26.65 6.73
C PRO A 486 -6.49 -26.40 5.41
N VAL A 487 -5.87 -25.64 4.51
CA VAL A 487 -6.31 -25.43 3.12
C VAL A 487 -5.25 -26.02 2.20
N PRO A 488 -5.52 -27.14 1.50
CA PRO A 488 -4.50 -27.96 0.85
C PRO A 488 -3.99 -27.39 -0.48
N SER A 489 -4.68 -26.43 -1.09
CA SER A 489 -4.23 -25.75 -2.32
C SER A 489 -4.92 -24.40 -2.51
N PHE A 490 -4.33 -23.52 -3.31
CA PHE A 490 -4.95 -22.24 -3.67
C PHE A 490 -6.23 -22.42 -4.50
N ALA A 491 -6.29 -23.44 -5.38
CA ALA A 491 -7.53 -23.78 -6.10
C ALA A 491 -8.66 -24.13 -5.13
N ARG A 492 -8.35 -24.88 -4.05
CA ARG A 492 -9.31 -25.18 -2.99
C ARG A 492 -9.69 -23.93 -2.20
N LEU A 493 -8.76 -23.01 -1.94
CA LEU A 493 -9.08 -21.72 -1.32
C LEU A 493 -10.11 -20.92 -2.13
N VAL A 494 -9.96 -20.86 -3.46
CA VAL A 494 -10.90 -20.16 -4.37
C VAL A 494 -12.28 -20.81 -4.40
N ASP A 495 -12.38 -22.15 -4.36
CA ASP A 495 -13.66 -22.86 -4.21
C ASP A 495 -14.37 -22.48 -2.91
N ILE A 496 -13.61 -22.37 -1.82
CA ILE A 496 -14.13 -22.03 -0.49
C ILE A 496 -14.55 -20.55 -0.45
N GLU A 497 -13.74 -19.65 -0.98
CA GLU A 497 -14.04 -18.23 -1.16
C GLU A 497 -15.35 -18.02 -1.93
N ARG A 498 -15.53 -18.69 -3.07
CA ARG A 498 -16.78 -18.63 -3.87
C ARG A 498 -18.00 -19.10 -3.09
N ARG A 499 -17.86 -20.15 -2.27
CA ARG A 499 -18.96 -20.71 -1.45
C ARG A 499 -19.34 -19.75 -0.31
N ILE A 500 -18.37 -19.21 0.43
CA ILE A 500 -18.64 -18.22 1.49
C ILE A 500 -19.18 -16.92 0.88
N GLN A 501 -18.66 -16.47 -0.26
CA GLN A 501 -19.14 -15.29 -0.99
C GLN A 501 -20.59 -15.45 -1.50
N SER A 502 -21.08 -16.68 -1.69
CA SER A 502 -22.47 -16.94 -2.09
C SER A 502 -23.50 -16.77 -0.95
N LEU A 503 -23.04 -16.68 0.31
CA LEU A 503 -23.91 -16.40 1.45
C LEU A 503 -24.53 -15.00 1.33
N ALA A 504 -25.85 -14.91 1.49
CA ALA A 504 -26.59 -13.64 1.36
C ALA A 504 -26.12 -12.53 2.31
N GLN A 505 -25.50 -12.90 3.43
CA GLN A 505 -24.93 -12.02 4.45
C GLN A 505 -23.64 -11.33 3.97
N VAL A 506 -22.90 -11.93 3.02
CA VAL A 506 -21.59 -11.45 2.57
C VAL A 506 -21.74 -10.41 1.46
N ARG A 507 -21.04 -9.28 1.60
CA ARG A 507 -20.97 -8.20 0.60
C ARG A 507 -19.72 -8.32 -0.26
N THR A 508 -18.58 -8.52 0.39
CA THR A 508 -17.24 -8.59 -0.20
C THR A 508 -16.42 -9.59 0.59
N LEU A 509 -15.70 -10.45 -0.12
CA LEU A 509 -14.78 -11.41 0.48
C LEU A 509 -13.51 -11.39 -0.38
N TYR A 510 -12.35 -11.41 0.28
CA TYR A 510 -11.06 -11.52 -0.39
C TYR A 510 -10.03 -12.18 0.52
N VAL A 511 -9.13 -12.96 -0.07
CA VAL A 511 -7.94 -13.50 0.61
C VAL A 511 -6.98 -12.35 0.95
N ARG A 512 -6.57 -12.25 2.21
CA ARG A 512 -5.59 -11.28 2.72
C ARG A 512 -4.19 -11.87 2.79
N ASP A 513 -4.06 -13.15 3.16
CA ASP A 513 -2.79 -13.89 3.15
C ASP A 513 -3.07 -15.40 3.04
N PHE A 514 -2.14 -16.15 2.45
CA PHE A 514 -2.22 -17.62 2.36
C PHE A 514 -0.81 -18.22 2.41
N ARG A 515 -0.47 -18.88 3.53
CA ARG A 515 0.88 -19.43 3.79
C ARG A 515 0.78 -20.70 4.64
N GLY A 516 1.62 -21.69 4.37
CA GLY A 516 1.71 -22.91 5.19
C GLY A 516 0.39 -23.67 5.35
N GLY A 517 -0.50 -23.61 4.36
CA GLY A 517 -1.84 -24.21 4.44
C GLY A 517 -2.84 -23.44 5.33
N VAL A 518 -2.52 -22.26 5.83
CA VAL A 518 -3.44 -21.37 6.55
C VAL A 518 -3.83 -20.19 5.66
N ALA A 519 -5.13 -19.93 5.52
CA ALA A 519 -5.65 -18.81 4.75
C ALA A 519 -6.36 -17.78 5.65
N THR A 520 -5.98 -16.51 5.54
CA THR A 520 -6.65 -15.39 6.21
C THR A 520 -7.49 -14.65 5.18
N LEU A 521 -8.80 -14.52 5.40
CA LEU A 521 -9.74 -13.84 4.51
C LEU A 521 -10.42 -12.68 5.24
N ALA A 522 -10.63 -11.57 4.55
CA ALA A 522 -11.39 -10.44 5.06
C ALA A 522 -12.81 -10.47 4.49
N VAL A 523 -13.81 -10.50 5.37
CA VAL A 523 -15.24 -10.60 5.03
C VAL A 523 -15.94 -9.31 5.41
N GLY A 524 -16.28 -8.52 4.39
CA GLY A 524 -17.21 -7.40 4.51
C GLY A 524 -18.65 -7.88 4.37
N LEU A 525 -19.49 -7.51 5.32
CA LEU A 525 -20.88 -7.96 5.45
C LEU A 525 -21.86 -6.95 4.84
N ARG A 526 -23.06 -7.41 4.44
CA ARG A 526 -24.15 -6.54 3.94
C ARG A 526 -24.90 -5.82 5.06
N VAL A 527 -24.95 -6.43 6.23
CA VAL A 527 -25.59 -5.93 7.45
C VAL A 527 -24.59 -6.17 8.60
N PRO A 528 -24.38 -5.20 9.51
CA PRO A 528 -23.56 -5.43 10.70
C PRO A 528 -24.19 -6.54 11.54
N MET A 529 -23.40 -7.55 11.92
CA MET A 529 -23.88 -8.69 12.69
C MET A 529 -22.78 -9.22 13.62
N LEU A 530 -23.16 -10.09 14.55
CA LEU A 530 -22.24 -10.72 15.48
C LEU A 530 -21.42 -11.81 14.80
N VAL A 531 -20.22 -12.03 15.33
CA VAL A 531 -19.31 -13.12 14.91
C VAL A 531 -20.00 -14.50 14.95
N ASN A 532 -20.85 -14.74 15.95
CA ASN A 532 -21.61 -15.98 16.09
C ASN A 532 -22.76 -16.13 15.07
N GLU A 533 -23.29 -15.01 14.55
CA GLU A 533 -24.34 -15.01 13.52
C GLU A 533 -23.74 -15.31 12.13
N LEU A 534 -22.57 -14.74 11.83
CA LEU A 534 -21.81 -15.11 10.63
C LEU A 534 -21.36 -16.58 10.70
N TRP A 535 -20.87 -17.05 11.85
CA TRP A 535 -20.54 -18.47 12.04
C TRP A 535 -21.77 -19.36 11.78
N SER A 536 -22.93 -19.01 12.32
CA SER A 536 -24.18 -19.75 12.11
C SER A 536 -24.57 -19.82 10.63
N ALA A 537 -24.35 -18.75 9.86
CA ALA A 537 -24.55 -18.76 8.41
C ALA A 537 -23.52 -19.66 7.68
N ILE A 538 -22.23 -19.56 8.01
CA ILE A 538 -21.16 -20.39 7.43
C ILE A 538 -21.38 -21.89 7.71
N ALA A 539 -21.89 -22.24 8.90
CA ALA A 539 -22.23 -23.60 9.29
C ALA A 539 -23.39 -24.23 8.48
N THR A 540 -24.15 -23.45 7.69
CA THR A 540 -25.16 -24.00 6.76
C THR A 540 -24.58 -24.53 5.45
N LEU A 541 -23.30 -24.30 5.17
CA LEU A 541 -22.64 -24.81 3.96
C LEU A 541 -22.37 -26.31 4.09
N GLU A 542 -23.04 -27.14 3.29
CA GLU A 542 -22.87 -28.60 3.32
C GLU A 542 -21.43 -29.05 2.98
N GLN A 543 -20.75 -28.26 2.15
CA GLN A 543 -19.35 -28.39 1.75
C GLN A 543 -18.76 -27.00 1.44
N PRO A 544 -17.48 -26.72 1.79
CA PRO A 544 -16.68 -27.47 2.76
C PRO A 544 -17.38 -27.51 4.12
N ARG A 545 -17.06 -28.50 4.95
CA ARG A 545 -17.53 -28.51 6.34
C ARG A 545 -16.52 -27.78 7.22
N PHE A 546 -17.03 -26.93 8.10
CA PHE A 546 -16.23 -26.17 9.04
C PHE A 546 -16.49 -26.61 10.48
N VAL A 547 -15.49 -26.50 11.33
CA VAL A 547 -15.57 -26.58 12.79
C VAL A 547 -14.94 -25.32 13.37
N LEU A 548 -15.69 -24.59 14.20
CA LEU A 548 -15.16 -23.44 14.93
C LEU A 548 -14.08 -23.90 15.92
N GLN A 549 -12.86 -23.40 15.78
CA GLN A 549 -11.79 -23.56 16.77
C GLN A 549 -11.80 -22.43 17.79
N ARG A 550 -12.01 -21.19 17.33
CA ARG A 550 -12.00 -19.99 18.18
C ARG A 550 -12.83 -18.87 17.56
N SER A 551 -13.53 -18.13 18.39
CA SER A 551 -14.13 -16.84 18.08
C SER A 551 -13.47 -15.74 18.90
N GLY A 552 -12.99 -14.68 18.24
CA GLY A 552 -12.62 -13.41 18.87
C GLY A 552 -13.60 -12.31 18.44
N GLY A 553 -13.51 -11.11 19.04
CA GLY A 553 -14.49 -10.04 18.84
C GLY A 553 -14.76 -9.62 17.38
N THR A 554 -13.79 -9.83 16.49
CA THR A 554 -13.92 -9.60 15.03
C THR A 554 -13.28 -10.72 14.19
N SER A 555 -13.04 -11.90 14.77
CA SER A 555 -12.29 -12.99 14.13
C SER A 555 -12.89 -14.38 14.36
N LEU A 556 -12.76 -15.26 13.36
CA LEU A 556 -13.16 -16.67 13.40
C LEU A 556 -12.00 -17.56 12.93
N GLU A 557 -11.49 -18.40 13.81
CA GLU A 557 -10.56 -19.48 13.47
C GLU A 557 -11.39 -20.74 13.17
N LEU A 558 -11.45 -21.15 11.90
CA LEU A 558 -12.27 -22.25 11.40
C LEU A 558 -11.39 -23.39 10.88
N ARG A 559 -11.59 -24.59 11.42
CA ARG A 559 -11.00 -25.81 10.90
C ARG A 559 -11.84 -26.38 9.77
N ILE A 560 -11.23 -26.84 8.69
CA ILE A 560 -11.93 -27.54 7.61
C ILE A 560 -11.91 -29.06 7.88
N GLU A 561 -13.07 -29.71 7.80
CA GLU A 561 -13.19 -31.17 7.94
C GLU A 561 -13.00 -31.90 6.61
N GLY A 562 -12.44 -33.11 6.68
CA GLY A 562 -12.22 -33.99 5.53
C GLY A 562 -10.97 -33.66 4.70
N GLU A 563 -10.34 -32.50 4.92
CA GLU A 563 -9.11 -32.08 4.25
C GLU A 563 -7.90 -32.48 5.11
N ALA A 564 -7.17 -33.48 4.65
CA ALA A 564 -5.99 -34.00 5.36
C ALA A 564 -4.86 -32.96 5.37
N GLY A 565 -4.33 -32.67 6.56
CA GLY A 565 -3.29 -31.67 6.75
C GLY A 565 -1.98 -32.07 6.07
N ALA A 566 -1.63 -31.38 4.99
CA ALA A 566 -0.34 -31.50 4.34
C ALA A 566 0.68 -30.58 5.04
N GLY A 567 1.78 -31.15 5.57
CA GLY A 567 2.97 -30.38 5.95
C GLY A 567 3.09 -29.95 7.41
N VAL A 568 3.18 -30.92 8.33
CA VAL A 568 4.14 -30.81 9.45
C VAL A 568 5.03 -32.05 9.40
N ALA A 569 6.22 -31.89 8.84
CA ALA A 569 7.29 -32.89 8.72
C ALA A 569 8.62 -32.16 8.56
#